data_AF-E6Q4V0-F1
#
_entry.id   AF-E6Q4V0-F1
#
_cell.length_a   1.000
_cell.length_b   1.000
_cell.length_c   1.000
_cell.angle_alpha   90.00
_cell.angle_beta   90.00
_cell.angle_gamma   90.00
#
_symmetry.space_group_name_H-M   'P 1'
#
loop_
_entity.id
_entity.type
_entity.pdbx_description
1 polymer ?
#
loop_
_entity_poly.entity_id
_entity_poly.type
_entity_poly.pdbx_seq_one_letter_code
_entity_poly.pdbx_strand_id
1 'polypeptide(L)'
;MRVAALQLQAHDRSDFANRWPAIRTAVERSLAAKPDLLLLPEATIPAYIIGEAPVDPKQIDEAVGELSSLARRFESAILTGSVRVVGDRQFNAALLIDRDGSIAGYADKFFLWHFDRRWFTAGERIEPIDSSLGKIGALVCADGRIPTIAATLVDRGAQMLAMPTAWVTSGRNPAALENLQADLLAVIRARENRVPFVAANKSGGEAGIARYCGKSTIVAADGSILARAAENGEETILATVEIAAPNAAVRERALALPGRTPSSAMPARRRVAVAFDSSLVSERMRRFLDAPDGIDDAWEIDDAALTSPFALVEARMHGMRIFRCESDLDFTWCERFARARSAELRCYGVLLHRPSDTIFAIDPDGTILTASSTLQPIVSFAIDLARTESGELAPSSDALVALARVESLRQRSDA
;
A
#
# COMPACT_ATOMS: atom_id res chain seq x y z
N MET A 1 -1.96 -22.34 5.55
CA MET A 1 -2.23 -21.59 6.80
C MET A 1 -3.63 -20.99 6.71
N ARG A 2 -4.47 -21.17 7.73
CA ARG A 2 -5.82 -20.60 7.81
C ARG A 2 -5.75 -19.24 8.48
N VAL A 3 -6.16 -18.18 7.78
CA VAL A 3 -6.01 -16.80 8.25
C VAL A 3 -7.36 -16.11 8.32
N ALA A 4 -7.55 -15.28 9.35
CA ALA A 4 -8.73 -14.46 9.55
C ALA A 4 -8.35 -12.97 9.60
N ALA A 5 -9.21 -12.11 9.08
CA ALA A 5 -9.13 -10.67 9.27
C ALA A 5 -10.45 -10.17 9.86
N LEU A 6 -10.38 -9.55 11.03
CA LEU A 6 -11.52 -8.95 11.71
C LEU A 6 -11.64 -7.48 11.33
N GLN A 7 -12.71 -7.15 10.61
CA GLN A 7 -13.12 -5.78 10.37
C GLN A 7 -13.87 -5.25 11.59
N LEU A 8 -13.38 -4.17 12.19
CA LEU A 8 -14.00 -3.54 13.36
C LEU A 8 -14.58 -2.19 13.02
N GLN A 9 -15.66 -1.83 13.72
CA GLN A 9 -16.14 -0.47 13.69
C GLN A 9 -15.17 0.42 14.46
N ALA A 10 -14.82 1.55 13.86
CA ALA A 10 -13.98 2.53 14.50
C ALA A 10 -14.63 3.11 15.77
N HIS A 11 -13.79 3.62 16.65
CA HIS A 11 -14.19 4.22 17.91
C HIS A 11 -13.17 5.27 18.33
N ASP A 12 -13.63 6.20 19.13
CA ASP A 12 -12.78 7.27 19.65
C ASP A 12 -12.00 6.77 20.86
N ARG A 13 -10.78 7.31 21.03
CA ARG A 13 -9.92 6.98 22.17
C ARG A 13 -10.63 7.12 23.52
N SER A 14 -11.45 8.16 23.69
CA SER A 14 -12.19 8.42 24.94
C SER A 14 -13.22 7.34 25.26
N ASP A 15 -13.67 6.57 24.27
CA ASP A 15 -14.66 5.50 24.42
C ASP A 15 -14.03 4.10 24.44
N PHE A 16 -12.69 4.00 24.35
CA PHE A 16 -11.99 2.72 24.27
C PHE A 16 -12.37 1.76 25.39
N ALA A 17 -12.44 2.23 26.64
CA ALA A 17 -12.79 1.39 27.79
C ALA A 17 -14.20 0.79 27.69
N ASN A 18 -15.16 1.51 27.11
CA ASN A 18 -16.53 1.03 26.91
C ASN A 18 -16.63 0.09 25.70
N ARG A 19 -15.83 0.33 24.66
CA ARG A 19 -15.82 -0.47 23.41
C ARG A 19 -15.02 -1.75 23.54
N TRP A 20 -14.01 -1.77 24.41
CA TRP A 20 -13.10 -2.91 24.58
C TRP A 20 -13.81 -4.24 24.86
N PRO A 21 -14.81 -4.35 25.76
CA PRO A 21 -15.54 -5.61 25.96
C PRO A 21 -16.20 -6.15 24.69
N ALA A 22 -16.72 -5.27 23.83
CA ALA A 22 -17.33 -5.65 22.56
C ALA A 22 -16.26 -6.10 21.54
N ILE A 23 -15.14 -5.37 21.46
CA ILE A 23 -13.99 -5.73 20.62
C ILE A 23 -13.45 -7.12 21.03
N ARG A 24 -13.21 -7.34 22.32
CA ARG A 24 -12.78 -8.63 22.87
C ARG A 24 -13.75 -9.75 22.53
N THR A 25 -15.05 -9.50 22.62
CA THR A 25 -16.09 -10.47 22.23
C THR A 25 -16.03 -10.80 20.74
N ALA A 26 -15.81 -9.81 19.88
CA ALA A 26 -15.65 -10.01 18.43
C ALA A 26 -14.37 -10.81 18.10
N VAL A 27 -13.27 -10.55 18.81
CA VAL A 27 -12.04 -11.36 18.74
C VAL A 27 -12.31 -12.80 19.15
N GLU A 28 -12.93 -13.03 20.31
CA GLU A 28 -13.24 -14.39 20.81
C GLU A 28 -14.13 -15.17 19.82
N ARG A 29 -15.14 -14.50 19.22
CA ARG A 29 -15.97 -15.09 18.16
C ARG A 29 -15.18 -15.42 16.90
N SER A 30 -14.26 -14.55 16.49
CA SER A 30 -13.38 -14.79 15.34
C SER A 30 -12.46 -15.99 15.57
N LEU A 31 -11.90 -16.10 16.78
CA LEU A 31 -11.04 -17.21 17.18
C LEU A 31 -11.77 -18.56 17.27
N ALA A 32 -13.08 -18.56 17.55
CA ALA A 32 -13.88 -19.78 17.53
C ALA A 32 -13.91 -20.48 16.14
N ALA A 33 -13.62 -19.74 15.05
CA ALA A 33 -13.45 -20.31 13.71
C ALA A 33 -12.08 -20.99 13.49
N LYS A 34 -11.24 -21.02 14.53
CA LYS A 34 -9.90 -21.63 14.62
C LYS A 34 -8.96 -21.21 13.48
N PRO A 35 -8.73 -19.91 13.24
CA PRO A 35 -7.66 -19.48 12.36
C PRO A 35 -6.29 -19.83 12.99
N ASP A 36 -5.28 -20.09 12.16
CA ASP A 36 -3.89 -20.11 12.64
C ASP A 36 -3.46 -18.70 13.07
N LEU A 37 -3.87 -17.67 12.31
CA LEU A 37 -3.58 -16.26 12.54
C LEU A 37 -4.84 -15.39 12.38
N LEU A 38 -5.14 -14.56 13.38
CA LEU A 38 -6.20 -13.54 13.34
C LEU A 38 -5.57 -12.14 13.29
N LEU A 39 -5.96 -11.33 12.31
CA LEU A 39 -5.57 -9.92 12.21
C LEU A 39 -6.67 -9.01 12.75
N LEU A 40 -6.26 -7.98 13.50
CA LEU A 40 -7.10 -6.86 13.91
C LEU A 40 -6.62 -5.56 13.24
N PRO A 41 -7.48 -4.54 13.14
CA PRO A 41 -7.15 -3.28 12.47
C PRO A 41 -6.06 -2.45 13.15
N GLU A 42 -5.52 -1.48 12.40
CA GLU A 42 -4.54 -0.49 12.87
C GLU A 42 -5.09 0.27 14.07
N ALA A 43 -4.25 0.42 15.09
CA ALA A 43 -4.58 1.16 16.31
C ALA A 43 -5.99 0.79 16.84
N THR A 44 -6.26 -0.52 16.92
CA THR A 44 -7.39 -1.07 17.67
C THR A 44 -7.25 -0.75 19.15
N ILE A 45 -6.00 -0.61 19.62
CA ILE A 45 -5.66 -0.26 21.00
C ILE A 45 -4.86 1.06 21.03
N PRO A 46 -5.34 2.14 21.67
CA PRO A 46 -6.74 2.37 22.06
C PRO A 46 -7.60 2.94 20.93
N ALA A 47 -7.02 3.62 19.93
CA ALA A 47 -7.71 4.21 18.78
C ALA A 47 -6.66 4.76 17.79
N TYR A 48 -7.05 5.12 16.56
CA TYR A 48 -6.12 5.71 15.58
C TYR A 48 -5.91 7.20 15.82
N ILE A 49 -6.99 7.93 16.11
CA ILE A 49 -6.95 9.33 16.50
C ILE A 49 -6.72 9.40 18.02
N ILE A 50 -5.45 9.48 18.42
CA ILE A 50 -5.09 9.47 19.85
C ILE A 50 -5.07 10.85 20.50
N GLY A 51 -5.01 11.93 19.73
CA GLY A 51 -4.94 13.29 20.26
C GLY A 51 -3.61 13.61 20.96
N GLU A 52 -3.53 14.78 21.60
CA GLU A 52 -2.27 15.31 22.16
C GLU A 52 -1.92 14.77 23.55
N ALA A 53 -2.91 14.27 24.30
CA ALA A 53 -2.66 13.70 25.61
C ALA A 53 -1.82 12.41 25.47
N PRO A 54 -0.83 12.13 26.33
CA PRO A 54 -0.11 10.86 26.31
C PRO A 54 -1.06 9.67 26.45
N VAL A 55 -0.84 8.59 25.69
CA VAL A 55 -1.56 7.32 25.87
C VAL A 55 -1.09 6.63 27.15
N ASP A 56 -2.02 6.09 27.94
CA ASP A 56 -1.71 5.34 29.15
C ASP A 56 -1.16 3.95 28.77
N PRO A 57 0.12 3.64 29.05
CA PRO A 57 0.69 2.33 28.76
C PRO A 57 -0.05 1.19 29.47
N LYS A 58 -0.59 1.45 30.67
CA LYS A 58 -1.27 0.41 31.44
C LYS A 58 -2.53 -0.09 30.74
N GLN A 59 -3.29 0.84 30.14
CA GLN A 59 -4.47 0.50 29.35
C GLN A 59 -4.11 -0.36 28.12
N ILE A 60 -2.95 -0.10 27.50
CA ILE A 60 -2.45 -0.91 26.39
C ILE A 60 -2.07 -2.31 26.89
N ASP A 61 -1.28 -2.39 27.97
CA ASP A 61 -0.79 -3.65 28.53
C ASP A 61 -1.93 -4.58 28.99
N GLU A 62 -2.97 -4.02 29.62
CA GLU A 62 -4.17 -4.75 30.03
C GLU A 62 -4.89 -5.37 28.80
N ALA A 63 -5.13 -4.57 27.75
CA ALA A 63 -5.77 -5.04 26.52
C ALA A 63 -4.92 -6.12 25.81
N VAL A 64 -3.60 -5.92 25.71
CA VAL A 64 -2.67 -6.89 25.13
C VAL A 64 -2.62 -8.19 25.96
N GLY A 65 -2.68 -8.10 27.29
CA GLY A 65 -2.73 -9.26 28.18
C GLY A 65 -4.00 -10.11 28.01
N GLU A 66 -5.14 -9.46 27.77
CA GLU A 66 -6.39 -10.15 27.45
C GLU A 66 -6.34 -10.85 26.08
N LEU A 67 -5.78 -10.19 25.06
CA LEU A 67 -5.53 -10.82 23.75
C LEU A 67 -4.55 -12.00 23.86
N SER A 68 -3.51 -11.87 24.69
CA SER A 68 -2.55 -12.95 24.99
C SER A 68 -3.21 -14.17 25.61
N SER A 69 -4.15 -13.94 26.52
CA SER A 69 -4.95 -15.01 27.14
C SER A 69 -5.85 -15.70 26.11
N LEU A 70 -6.47 -14.94 25.20
CA LEU A 70 -7.27 -15.48 24.11
C LEU A 70 -6.43 -16.27 23.10
N ALA A 71 -5.28 -15.75 22.68
CA ALA A 71 -4.36 -16.42 21.76
C ALA A 71 -3.98 -17.81 22.28
N ARG A 72 -3.57 -17.90 23.55
CA ARG A 72 -3.24 -19.15 24.24
C ARG A 72 -4.43 -20.11 24.32
N ARG A 73 -5.60 -19.60 24.73
CA ARG A 73 -6.81 -20.43 24.92
C ARG A 73 -7.30 -21.05 23.61
N PHE A 74 -7.17 -20.33 22.49
CA PHE A 74 -7.63 -20.77 21.18
C PHE A 74 -6.50 -21.33 20.30
N GLU A 75 -5.26 -21.41 20.82
CA GLU A 75 -4.07 -21.87 20.09
C GLU A 75 -3.91 -21.17 18.73
N SER A 76 -4.15 -19.87 18.71
CA SER A 76 -4.21 -19.05 17.50
C SER A 76 -3.37 -17.79 17.71
N ALA A 77 -2.52 -17.44 16.74
CA ALA A 77 -1.75 -16.20 16.80
C ALA A 77 -2.67 -15.00 16.51
N ILE A 78 -2.34 -13.86 17.09
CA ILE A 78 -3.09 -12.61 16.91
C ILE A 78 -2.11 -11.50 16.51
N LEU A 79 -2.32 -10.88 15.35
CA LEU A 79 -1.63 -9.66 14.95
C LEU A 79 -2.57 -8.48 15.13
N THR A 80 -2.29 -7.60 16.09
CA THR A 80 -3.14 -6.45 16.41
C THR A 80 -2.45 -5.13 16.16
N GLY A 81 -3.18 -4.15 15.63
CA GLY A 81 -2.72 -2.77 15.60
C GLY A 81 -2.86 -2.12 16.98
N SER A 82 -1.77 -1.59 17.52
CA SER A 82 -1.71 -0.94 18.82
C SER A 82 -0.79 0.28 18.79
N VAL A 83 -1.03 1.21 19.70
CA VAL A 83 0.00 2.16 20.12
C VAL A 83 1.03 1.43 20.97
N ARG A 84 2.31 1.73 20.77
CA ARG A 84 3.44 1.25 21.58
C ARG A 84 4.15 2.45 22.19
N VAL A 85 4.31 2.46 23.50
CA VAL A 85 4.95 3.56 24.24
C VAL A 85 6.33 3.13 24.69
N VAL A 86 7.37 3.92 24.36
CA VAL A 86 8.76 3.68 24.76
C VAL A 86 9.37 4.98 25.25
N GLY A 87 9.50 5.11 26.57
CA GLY A 87 9.91 6.38 27.18
C GLY A 87 8.86 7.45 26.89
N ASP A 88 9.29 8.54 26.26
CA ASP A 88 8.45 9.67 25.82
C ASP A 88 7.91 9.50 24.38
N ARG A 89 8.33 8.45 23.66
CA ARG A 89 7.94 8.22 22.27
C ARG A 89 6.75 7.28 22.19
N GLN A 90 5.84 7.58 21.26
CA GLN A 90 4.71 6.73 20.91
C GLN A 90 4.88 6.28 19.46
N PHE A 91 4.59 5.02 19.18
CA PHE A 91 4.63 4.43 17.85
C PHE A 91 3.27 3.85 17.50
N ASN A 92 2.85 3.99 16.26
CA ASN A 92 1.74 3.22 15.71
C ASN A 92 2.33 1.89 15.25
N ALA A 93 1.90 0.78 15.82
CA ALA A 93 2.58 -0.50 15.69
C ALA A 93 1.62 -1.66 15.41
N ALA A 94 2.15 -2.70 14.79
CA ALA A 94 1.55 -4.03 14.82
C ALA A 94 2.26 -4.86 15.89
N LEU A 95 1.49 -5.50 16.78
CA LEU A 95 2.00 -6.43 17.80
C LEU A 95 1.56 -7.84 17.44
N LEU A 96 2.52 -8.78 17.35
CA LEU A 96 2.24 -10.19 17.12
C LEU A 96 2.29 -10.94 18.45
N ILE A 97 1.16 -11.55 18.79
CA ILE A 97 0.99 -12.45 19.92
C ILE A 97 0.94 -13.87 19.34
N ASP A 98 1.81 -14.76 19.80
CA ASP A 98 1.91 -16.13 19.31
C ASP A 98 0.83 -17.04 19.94
N ARG A 99 0.72 -18.26 19.43
CA ARG A 99 -0.29 -19.27 19.80
C ARG A 99 -0.20 -19.71 21.26
N ASP A 100 0.95 -19.52 21.91
CA ASP A 100 1.14 -19.77 23.35
C ASP A 100 0.78 -18.55 24.21
N GLY A 101 0.38 -17.44 23.60
CA GLY A 101 0.07 -16.17 24.24
C GLY A 101 1.30 -15.33 24.62
N SER A 102 2.50 -15.65 24.13
CA SER A 102 3.67 -14.79 24.25
C SER A 102 3.64 -13.69 23.19
N ILE A 103 4.26 -12.53 23.47
CA ILE A 103 4.47 -11.50 22.45
C ILE A 103 5.69 -11.92 21.62
N ALA A 104 5.46 -12.37 20.39
CA ALA A 104 6.50 -12.78 19.46
C ALA A 104 7.35 -11.60 18.97
N GLY A 105 6.71 -10.42 18.81
CA GLY A 105 7.41 -9.20 18.44
C GLY A 105 6.47 -8.10 17.97
N TYR A 106 7.06 -7.08 17.34
CA TYR A 106 6.34 -5.91 16.87
C TYR A 106 6.95 -5.33 15.60
N ALA A 107 6.16 -4.55 14.86
CA ALA A 107 6.62 -3.69 13.79
C ALA A 107 6.05 -2.28 14.00
N ASP A 108 6.90 -1.27 14.07
CA ASP A 108 6.48 0.13 14.14
C ASP A 108 6.29 0.68 12.73
N LYS A 109 5.19 1.41 12.51
CA LYS A 109 4.84 2.05 11.24
C LYS A 109 6.01 2.86 10.72
N PHE A 110 6.50 2.49 9.55
CA PHE A 110 7.69 3.08 8.97
C PHE A 110 7.35 4.37 8.24
N PHE A 111 6.28 4.36 7.45
CA PHE A 111 5.77 5.50 6.70
C PHE A 111 4.59 6.17 7.42
N LEU A 112 4.90 7.27 8.12
CA LEU A 112 3.90 8.08 8.80
C LEU A 112 3.08 8.88 7.77
N TRP A 113 1.76 8.80 7.91
CA TRP A 113 0.80 9.35 6.97
C TRP A 113 0.03 10.54 7.55
N HIS A 114 -0.11 11.62 6.77
CA HIS A 114 -0.83 12.83 7.17
C HIS A 114 -0.45 13.35 8.57
N PHE A 115 -1.38 13.24 9.52
CA PHE A 115 -1.28 13.75 10.88
C PHE A 115 -0.57 12.78 11.82
N ASP A 116 -0.15 11.59 11.37
CA ASP A 116 0.57 10.62 12.20
C ASP A 116 1.76 11.27 12.92
N ARG A 117 2.50 12.15 12.23
CA ARG A 117 3.67 12.87 12.78
C ARG A 117 3.35 13.76 13.98
N ARG A 118 2.07 14.06 14.23
CA ARG A 118 1.64 14.82 15.42
C ARG A 118 1.73 13.99 16.70
N TRP A 119 1.63 12.66 16.58
CA TRP A 119 1.50 11.79 17.74
C TRP A 119 2.50 10.63 17.75
N PHE A 120 2.92 10.17 16.57
CA PHE A 120 3.76 9.00 16.40
C PHE A 120 5.17 9.33 15.92
N THR A 121 6.12 8.58 16.45
CA THR A 121 7.48 8.47 15.94
C THR A 121 7.52 7.42 14.83
N ALA A 122 8.29 7.67 13.78
CA ALA A 122 8.44 6.72 12.69
C ALA A 122 9.31 5.53 13.12
N GLY A 123 8.95 4.33 12.70
CA GLY A 123 9.76 3.12 12.91
C GLY A 123 11.14 3.21 12.25
N GLU A 124 12.11 2.50 12.79
CA GLU A 124 13.51 2.56 12.34
C GLU A 124 13.98 1.26 11.63
N ARG A 125 13.14 0.23 11.59
CA ARG A 125 13.47 -1.11 11.10
C ARG A 125 12.38 -1.65 10.18
N ILE A 126 12.77 -2.50 9.24
CA ILE A 126 11.86 -3.21 8.32
C ILE A 126 12.23 -4.69 8.40
N GLU A 127 11.76 -5.37 9.44
CA GLU A 127 12.11 -6.75 9.75
C GLU A 127 10.84 -7.58 9.91
N PRO A 128 10.79 -8.82 9.37
CA PRO A 128 9.69 -9.71 9.69
C PRO A 128 9.74 -10.15 11.15
N ILE A 129 8.59 -10.47 11.72
CA ILE A 129 8.47 -10.99 13.08
C ILE A 129 8.54 -12.52 13.01
N ASP A 130 9.51 -13.11 13.72
CA ASP A 130 9.61 -14.56 13.89
C ASP A 130 8.50 -15.07 14.82
N SER A 131 7.84 -16.17 14.45
CA SER A 131 6.76 -16.79 15.24
C SER A 131 6.67 -18.29 14.98
N SER A 132 5.82 -18.98 15.75
CA SER A 132 5.48 -20.39 15.52
C SER A 132 4.85 -20.67 14.15
N LEU A 133 4.36 -19.62 13.47
CA LEU A 133 3.77 -19.68 12.14
C LEU A 133 4.77 -19.41 11.01
N GLY A 134 6.05 -19.13 11.36
CA GLY A 134 7.07 -18.64 10.44
C GLY A 134 7.26 -17.13 10.51
N LYS A 135 7.94 -16.56 9.51
CA LYS A 135 8.28 -15.13 9.46
C LYS A 135 7.11 -14.32 8.86
N ILE A 136 6.51 -13.46 9.67
CA ILE A 136 5.39 -12.60 9.27
C ILE A 136 5.89 -11.19 8.96
N GLY A 137 5.71 -10.74 7.72
CA GLY A 137 6.00 -9.36 7.33
C GLY A 137 4.85 -8.44 7.73
N ALA A 138 4.97 -7.80 8.89
CA ALA A 138 3.96 -6.86 9.37
C ALA A 138 4.14 -5.47 8.73
N LEU A 139 3.10 -4.99 8.05
CA LEU A 139 2.97 -3.62 7.54
C LEU A 139 1.96 -2.88 8.42
N VAL A 140 2.10 -1.57 8.60
CA VAL A 140 1.08 -0.75 9.28
C VAL A 140 0.51 0.26 8.30
N CYS A 141 -0.73 0.00 7.86
CA CYS A 141 -1.52 0.88 7.00
C CYS A 141 -0.74 1.48 5.83
N ALA A 142 -0.33 2.76 5.93
CA ALA A 142 0.35 3.48 4.87
C ALA A 142 1.67 2.85 4.41
N ASP A 143 2.32 2.01 5.23
CA ASP A 143 3.47 1.21 4.79
C ASP A 143 3.19 0.45 3.48
N GLY A 144 1.96 -0.04 3.28
CA GLY A 144 1.54 -0.74 2.06
C GLY A 144 1.58 0.12 0.80
N ARG A 145 1.67 1.45 0.91
CA ARG A 145 1.87 2.37 -0.23
C ARG A 145 3.30 2.38 -0.73
N ILE A 146 4.28 2.00 0.09
CA ILE A 146 5.68 2.06 -0.28
C ILE A 146 6.10 0.65 -0.72
N PRO A 147 6.24 0.39 -2.04
CA PRO A 147 6.50 -0.96 -2.56
C PRO A 147 7.74 -1.61 -1.95
N THR A 148 8.76 -0.79 -1.72
CA THR A 148 10.06 -1.25 -1.21
C THR A 148 10.00 -1.72 0.24
N ILE A 149 9.03 -1.29 1.06
CA ILE A 149 8.87 -1.80 2.44
C ILE A 149 8.42 -3.26 2.41
N ALA A 150 7.35 -3.55 1.67
CA ALA A 150 6.84 -4.91 1.51
C ALA A 150 7.89 -5.84 0.88
N ALA A 151 8.59 -5.35 -0.15
CA ALA A 151 9.67 -6.09 -0.78
C ALA A 151 10.81 -6.40 0.21
N THR A 152 11.26 -5.40 0.97
CA THR A 152 12.32 -5.58 1.97
C THR A 152 11.93 -6.61 3.04
N LEU A 153 10.69 -6.62 3.53
CA LEU A 153 10.23 -7.65 4.47
C LEU A 153 10.36 -9.07 3.89
N VAL A 154 9.99 -9.24 2.62
CA VAL A 154 10.03 -10.54 1.94
C VAL A 154 11.47 -10.94 1.58
N ASP A 155 12.33 -9.99 1.23
CA ASP A 155 13.77 -10.23 1.03
C ASP A 155 14.43 -10.71 2.34
N ARG A 156 13.94 -10.25 3.48
CA ARG A 156 14.35 -10.71 4.82
C ARG A 156 13.63 -11.97 5.30
N GLY A 157 12.92 -12.65 4.40
CA GLY A 157 12.36 -13.97 4.65
C GLY A 157 10.91 -14.00 5.08
N ALA A 158 10.17 -12.87 5.03
CA ALA A 158 8.72 -12.90 5.27
C ALA A 158 8.03 -13.85 4.28
N GLN A 159 7.21 -14.76 4.81
CA GLN A 159 6.49 -15.76 4.01
C GLN A 159 5.05 -15.31 3.69
N MET A 160 4.59 -14.26 4.35
CA MET A 160 3.34 -13.54 4.07
C MET A 160 3.45 -12.09 4.54
N LEU A 161 2.58 -11.24 4.00
CA LEU A 161 2.40 -9.87 4.44
C LEU A 161 1.08 -9.75 5.21
N ALA A 162 1.14 -9.10 6.36
CA ALA A 162 -0.01 -8.93 7.25
C ALA A 162 -0.12 -7.45 7.65
N MET A 163 -1.29 -6.85 7.46
CA MET A 163 -1.47 -5.42 7.58
C MET A 163 -2.70 -5.03 8.41
N PRO A 164 -2.51 -4.73 9.71
CA PRO A 164 -3.43 -3.88 10.44
C PRO A 164 -3.55 -2.52 9.73
N THR A 165 -4.77 -2.10 9.40
CA THR A 165 -4.98 -0.85 8.65
C THR A 165 -6.21 -0.06 9.10
N ALA A 166 -6.20 1.25 8.85
CA ALA A 166 -7.31 2.18 8.98
C ALA A 166 -7.41 3.01 7.69
N TRP A 167 -7.74 2.36 6.57
CA TRP A 167 -7.83 2.99 5.25
C TRP A 167 -8.97 4.00 5.19
N VAL A 168 -8.61 5.28 5.23
CA VAL A 168 -9.53 6.42 5.12
C VAL A 168 -10.04 6.53 3.68
N THR A 169 -11.35 6.72 3.50
CA THR A 169 -11.94 6.95 2.17
C THR A 169 -11.38 8.21 1.53
N SER A 170 -11.16 8.16 0.23
CA SER A 170 -10.53 9.24 -0.53
C SER A 170 -11.15 9.45 -1.92
N GLY A 171 -12.37 8.93 -2.13
CA GLY A 171 -13.08 9.00 -3.41
C GLY A 171 -13.70 10.37 -3.67
N ARG A 172 -13.87 10.71 -4.95
CA ARG A 172 -14.59 11.93 -5.39
C ARG A 172 -16.10 11.84 -5.16
N ASN A 173 -16.62 10.62 -5.02
CA ASN A 173 -18.02 10.36 -4.69
C ASN A 173 -18.16 10.17 -3.18
N PRO A 174 -18.81 11.09 -2.43
CA PRO A 174 -18.98 10.96 -0.98
C PRO A 174 -19.78 9.72 -0.55
N ALA A 175 -20.54 9.11 -1.46
CA ALA A 175 -21.27 7.88 -1.22
C ALA A 175 -20.42 6.61 -1.46
N ALA A 176 -19.28 6.72 -2.16
CA ALA A 176 -18.39 5.61 -2.43
C ALA A 176 -17.25 5.57 -1.40
N LEU A 177 -16.99 4.39 -0.84
CA LEU A 177 -15.92 4.18 0.13
C LEU A 177 -14.66 3.69 -0.59
N GLU A 178 -14.08 4.57 -1.40
CA GLU A 178 -12.92 4.27 -2.24
C GLU A 178 -11.61 4.50 -1.48
N ASN A 179 -10.67 3.59 -1.65
CA ASN A 179 -9.30 3.78 -1.18
C ASN A 179 -8.33 3.00 -2.06
N LEU A 180 -7.30 3.67 -2.59
CA LEU A 180 -6.32 3.06 -3.49
C LEU A 180 -5.64 1.80 -2.91
N GLN A 181 -5.36 1.76 -1.61
CA GLN A 181 -4.72 0.60 -1.00
C GLN A 181 -5.65 -0.60 -0.94
N ALA A 182 -6.90 -0.37 -0.53
CA ALA A 182 -7.92 -1.41 -0.51
C ALA A 182 -8.22 -1.91 -1.93
N ASP A 183 -8.45 -0.99 -2.85
CA ASP A 183 -9.01 -1.27 -4.18
C ASP A 183 -7.96 -1.71 -5.20
N LEU A 184 -6.67 -1.43 -4.95
CA LEU A 184 -5.59 -1.76 -5.88
C LEU A 184 -4.34 -2.32 -5.20
N LEU A 185 -3.76 -1.63 -4.22
CA LEU A 185 -2.40 -1.96 -3.78
C LEU A 185 -2.31 -3.30 -3.03
N ALA A 186 -3.34 -3.72 -2.30
CA ALA A 186 -3.33 -5.02 -1.61
C ALA A 186 -3.06 -6.20 -2.56
N VAL A 187 -3.69 -6.21 -3.74
CA VAL A 187 -3.47 -7.28 -4.73
C VAL A 187 -2.13 -7.16 -5.45
N ILE A 188 -1.64 -5.93 -5.63
CA ILE A 188 -0.30 -5.66 -6.18
C ILE A 188 0.78 -6.15 -5.21
N ARG A 189 0.70 -5.78 -3.93
CA ARG A 189 1.65 -6.20 -2.89
C ARG A 189 1.77 -7.72 -2.81
N ALA A 190 0.65 -8.45 -2.89
CA ALA A 190 0.67 -9.91 -2.90
C ALA A 190 1.41 -10.46 -4.14
N ARG A 191 1.00 -10.02 -5.33
CA ARG A 191 1.52 -10.57 -6.59
C ARG A 191 2.97 -10.22 -6.86
N GLU A 192 3.35 -8.95 -6.66
CA GLU A 192 4.73 -8.51 -6.91
C GLU A 192 5.72 -9.21 -5.97
N ASN A 193 5.27 -9.53 -4.76
CA ASN A 193 6.11 -10.20 -3.76
C ASN A 193 6.00 -11.73 -3.80
N ARG A 194 5.01 -12.28 -4.50
CA ARG A 194 4.71 -13.71 -4.57
C ARG A 194 4.49 -14.35 -3.20
N VAL A 195 3.84 -13.62 -2.30
CA VAL A 195 3.44 -14.09 -0.97
C VAL A 195 2.00 -13.66 -0.68
N PRO A 196 1.25 -14.39 0.16
CA PRO A 196 -0.09 -13.97 0.55
C PRO A 196 -0.09 -12.61 1.26
N PHE A 197 -1.18 -11.87 1.09
CA PHE A 197 -1.40 -10.57 1.75
C PHE A 197 -2.73 -10.58 2.51
N VAL A 198 -2.69 -10.24 3.79
CA VAL A 198 -3.88 -10.19 4.65
C VAL A 198 -3.99 -8.79 5.27
N ALA A 199 -5.14 -8.16 5.15
CA ALA A 199 -5.41 -6.86 5.77
C ALA A 199 -6.72 -6.87 6.56
N ALA A 200 -6.65 -6.36 7.79
CA ALA A 200 -7.80 -6.09 8.64
C ALA A 200 -7.98 -4.58 8.76
N ASN A 201 -9.13 -4.07 8.35
CA ASN A 201 -9.41 -2.64 8.31
C ASN A 201 -10.48 -2.22 9.32
N LYS A 202 -10.51 -0.93 9.65
CA LYS A 202 -11.65 -0.30 10.32
C LYS A 202 -12.79 -0.01 9.32
N SER A 203 -14.01 0.09 9.83
CA SER A 203 -15.17 0.64 9.12
C SER A 203 -15.82 1.77 9.94
N GLY A 204 -16.63 2.61 9.30
CA GLY A 204 -17.34 3.71 9.99
C GLY A 204 -16.47 4.96 10.19
N GLY A 205 -16.88 5.83 11.11
CA GLY A 205 -16.23 7.12 11.39
C GLY A 205 -15.50 7.15 12.72
N GLU A 206 -14.47 7.98 12.82
CA GLU A 206 -13.68 8.23 14.04
C GLU A 206 -13.42 9.73 14.20
N ALA A 207 -13.64 10.22 15.41
CA ALA A 207 -13.48 11.61 15.85
C ALA A 207 -14.18 12.65 14.96
N GLY A 208 -15.18 12.24 14.17
CA GLY A 208 -15.88 13.10 13.20
C GLY A 208 -15.04 13.57 12.01
N ILE A 209 -13.78 13.14 11.89
CA ILE A 209 -12.82 13.65 10.89
C ILE A 209 -12.29 12.56 9.96
N ALA A 210 -12.36 11.29 10.37
CA ALA A 210 -11.93 10.16 9.57
C ALA A 210 -13.13 9.24 9.28
N ARG A 211 -13.19 8.73 8.05
CA ARG A 211 -14.14 7.69 7.65
C ARG A 211 -13.40 6.57 6.93
N TYR A 212 -13.55 5.35 7.42
CA TYR A 212 -12.83 4.19 6.91
C TYR A 212 -13.68 3.36 5.95
N CYS A 213 -13.02 2.78 4.95
CA CYS A 213 -13.70 2.11 3.86
C CYS A 213 -14.04 0.62 4.08
N GLY A 214 -13.74 0.04 5.25
CA GLY A 214 -13.89 -1.40 5.45
C GLY A 214 -13.05 -2.18 4.45
N LYS A 215 -13.63 -3.11 3.69
CA LYS A 215 -12.92 -3.85 2.62
C LYS A 215 -11.68 -4.60 3.12
N SER A 216 -11.71 -5.08 4.37
CA SER A 216 -10.71 -6.04 4.86
C SER A 216 -10.56 -7.16 3.82
N THR A 217 -9.35 -7.67 3.58
CA THR A 217 -9.12 -8.59 2.45
C THR A 217 -8.06 -9.63 2.74
N ILE A 218 -8.25 -10.81 2.16
CA ILE A 218 -7.26 -11.90 2.11
C ILE A 218 -6.96 -12.16 0.64
N VAL A 219 -5.69 -12.07 0.26
CA VAL A 219 -5.22 -12.20 -1.13
C VAL A 219 -4.16 -13.30 -1.20
N ALA A 220 -4.29 -14.17 -2.20
CA ALA A 220 -3.30 -15.19 -2.52
C ALA A 220 -2.04 -14.58 -3.17
N ALA A 221 -0.96 -15.36 -3.23
CA ALA A 221 0.34 -14.93 -3.75
C ALA A 221 0.34 -14.55 -5.25
N ASP A 222 -0.67 -14.99 -6.01
CA ASP A 222 -0.88 -14.62 -7.41
C ASP A 222 -1.66 -13.30 -7.59
N GLY A 223 -2.15 -12.73 -6.48
CA GLY A 223 -2.99 -11.54 -6.45
C GLY A 223 -4.51 -11.80 -6.52
N SER A 224 -4.93 -13.07 -6.49
CA SER A 224 -6.35 -13.45 -6.42
C SER A 224 -6.94 -13.14 -5.05
N ILE A 225 -8.09 -12.48 -5.00
CA ILE A 225 -8.80 -12.17 -3.75
C ILE A 225 -9.54 -13.43 -3.29
N LEU A 226 -9.14 -13.97 -2.14
CA LEU A 226 -9.77 -15.16 -1.54
C LEU A 226 -10.99 -14.79 -0.68
N ALA A 227 -10.93 -13.64 -0.02
CA ALA A 227 -12.05 -13.10 0.75
C ALA A 227 -11.95 -11.58 0.84
N ARG A 228 -13.12 -10.92 0.93
CA ARG A 228 -13.23 -9.47 1.09
C ARG A 228 -14.46 -9.12 1.91
N ALA A 229 -14.27 -8.31 2.95
CA ALA A 229 -15.34 -7.82 3.79
C ALA A 229 -16.11 -6.69 3.09
N ALA A 230 -17.33 -6.43 3.57
CA ALA A 230 -18.12 -5.30 3.12
C ALA A 230 -17.44 -3.94 3.40
N GLU A 231 -17.91 -2.88 2.75
CA GLU A 231 -17.37 -1.53 2.99
C GLU A 231 -17.76 -0.95 4.36
N ASN A 232 -18.81 -1.48 4.97
CA ASN A 232 -19.33 -1.04 6.26
C ASN A 232 -19.62 -2.24 7.17
N GLY A 233 -19.65 -2.00 8.48
CA GLY A 233 -20.01 -3.00 9.48
C GLY A 233 -18.83 -3.81 9.99
N GLU A 234 -19.11 -4.59 11.04
CA GLU A 234 -18.18 -5.53 11.65
C GLU A 234 -18.36 -6.91 11.02
N GLU A 235 -17.25 -7.53 10.62
CA GLU A 235 -17.24 -8.81 9.90
C GLU A 235 -15.89 -9.49 10.08
N THR A 236 -15.89 -10.82 10.22
CA THR A 236 -14.66 -11.62 10.15
C THR A 236 -14.65 -12.37 8.83
N ILE A 237 -13.65 -12.09 7.99
CA ILE A 237 -13.36 -12.89 6.80
C ILE A 237 -12.31 -13.96 7.12
N LEU A 238 -12.40 -15.10 6.45
CA LEU A 238 -11.59 -16.28 6.72
C LEU A 238 -11.26 -16.99 5.41
N ALA A 239 -9.99 -17.36 5.21
CA ALA A 239 -9.56 -18.16 4.07
C ALA A 239 -8.31 -18.97 4.41
N THR A 240 -7.99 -19.95 3.57
CA THR A 240 -6.71 -20.67 3.64
C THR A 240 -5.77 -20.09 2.59
N VAL A 241 -4.58 -19.68 3.02
CA VAL A 241 -3.50 -19.23 2.16
C VAL A 241 -2.39 -20.28 2.11
N GLU A 242 -1.75 -20.40 0.95
CA GLU A 242 -0.56 -21.23 0.77
C GLU A 242 0.68 -20.43 1.19
N ILE A 243 1.50 -21.03 2.04
CA ILE A 243 2.74 -20.43 2.53
C ILE A 243 3.89 -21.17 1.86
N ALA A 244 4.68 -20.45 1.09
CA ALA A 244 5.87 -20.97 0.43
C ALA A 244 7.10 -20.19 0.90
N ALA A 245 8.29 -20.77 0.69
CA ALA A 245 9.52 -20.03 0.90
C ALA A 245 9.59 -18.84 -0.08
N PRO A 246 9.95 -17.63 0.38
CA PRO A 246 10.05 -16.47 -0.50
C PRO A 246 11.14 -16.70 -1.55
N ASN A 247 10.84 -16.40 -2.82
CA ASN A 247 11.81 -16.47 -3.90
C ASN A 247 12.51 -15.11 -4.06
N ALA A 248 13.67 -14.96 -3.44
CA ALA A 248 14.47 -13.73 -3.46
C ALA A 248 15.13 -13.42 -4.81
N ALA A 249 15.19 -14.39 -5.74
CA ALA A 249 16.13 -14.36 -6.87
C ALA A 249 15.80 -13.37 -8.02
N VAL A 250 14.74 -12.56 -7.95
CA VAL A 250 14.23 -11.79 -9.10
C VAL A 250 14.20 -10.26 -8.88
N ARG A 251 14.80 -9.73 -7.81
CA ARG A 251 14.48 -8.37 -7.36
C ARG A 251 15.50 -7.28 -7.69
N GLU A 252 16.65 -7.64 -8.24
CA GLU A 252 17.70 -6.68 -8.56
C GLU A 252 17.84 -6.46 -10.06
N ARG A 253 17.07 -5.50 -10.54
CA ARG A 253 17.48 -4.74 -11.72
C ARG A 253 17.17 -3.27 -11.45
N ALA A 254 18.15 -2.55 -10.94
CA ALA A 254 18.15 -1.10 -11.10
C ALA A 254 18.17 -0.83 -12.61
N LEU A 255 17.18 -0.12 -13.12
CA LEU A 255 17.24 0.35 -14.49
C LEU A 255 18.30 1.45 -14.56
N ALA A 256 19.12 1.43 -15.61
CA ALA A 256 20.00 2.56 -15.88
C ALA A 256 19.16 3.84 -15.99
N LEU A 257 19.57 4.87 -15.25
CA LEU A 257 18.99 6.19 -15.40
C LEU A 257 19.10 6.59 -16.88
N PRO A 258 18.05 7.16 -17.47
CA PRO A 258 18.12 7.61 -18.85
C PRO A 258 19.26 8.64 -18.94
N GLY A 259 20.15 8.48 -19.92
CA GLY A 259 21.27 9.41 -20.15
C GLY A 259 20.84 10.82 -20.58
N ARG A 260 19.54 11.10 -20.60
CA ARG A 260 18.92 12.39 -20.90
C ARG A 260 18.22 12.93 -19.66
N THR A 261 18.66 14.10 -19.23
CA THR A 261 17.93 14.95 -18.29
C THR A 261 16.69 15.51 -19.00
N PRO A 262 15.53 15.66 -18.31
CA PRO A 262 14.36 16.31 -18.90
C PRO A 262 14.75 17.64 -19.55
N SER A 263 14.38 17.82 -20.82
CA SER A 263 14.70 19.05 -21.54
C SER A 263 14.08 20.25 -20.82
N SER A 264 14.91 21.21 -20.39
CA SER A 264 14.45 22.44 -19.74
C SER A 264 13.59 23.34 -20.64
N ALA A 265 13.45 22.99 -21.93
CA ALA A 265 12.67 23.74 -22.91
C ALA A 265 11.16 23.40 -22.90
N MET A 266 10.75 22.30 -22.27
CA MET A 266 9.34 21.90 -22.28
C MET A 266 8.53 22.59 -21.19
N PRO A 267 7.34 23.16 -21.50
CA PRO A 267 6.49 23.77 -20.49
C PRO A 267 6.00 22.73 -19.46
N ALA A 268 5.92 23.15 -18.20
CA ALA A 268 5.50 22.31 -17.07
C ALA A 268 4.05 21.83 -17.17
N ARG A 269 3.21 22.61 -17.88
CA ARG A 269 1.88 22.21 -18.32
C ARG A 269 1.91 22.05 -19.83
N ARG A 270 1.51 20.88 -20.31
CA ARG A 270 1.53 20.59 -21.75
C ARG A 270 0.46 19.60 -22.16
N ARG A 271 -0.06 19.77 -23.36
CA ARG A 271 -0.90 18.79 -24.05
C ARG A 271 -0.04 17.92 -24.95
N VAL A 272 -0.15 16.61 -24.76
CA VAL A 272 0.59 15.60 -25.51
C VAL A 272 -0.37 14.71 -26.30
N ALA A 273 0.14 14.06 -27.33
CA ALA A 273 -0.56 12.97 -28.01
C ALA A 273 0.38 11.77 -28.14
N VAL A 274 -0.18 10.58 -27.97
CA VAL A 274 0.55 9.31 -28.05
C VAL A 274 -0.23 8.37 -28.98
N ALA A 275 0.49 7.74 -29.88
CA ALA A 275 -0.01 6.75 -30.84
C ALA A 275 1.03 5.65 -31.03
N PHE A 276 0.61 4.44 -31.43
CA PHE A 276 1.53 3.40 -31.88
C PHE A 276 2.22 3.80 -33.19
N ASP A 277 1.45 4.37 -34.13
CA ASP A 277 1.97 4.99 -35.34
C ASP A 277 1.87 6.53 -35.23
N SER A 278 3.01 7.19 -35.10
CA SER A 278 3.10 8.66 -35.03
C SER A 278 2.61 9.38 -36.29
N SER A 279 2.52 8.68 -37.43
CA SER A 279 1.98 9.24 -38.68
C SER A 279 0.49 9.62 -38.56
N LEU A 280 -0.22 8.98 -37.62
CA LEU A 280 -1.62 9.26 -37.32
C LEU A 280 -1.81 10.66 -36.70
N VAL A 281 -0.74 11.26 -36.13
CA VAL A 281 -0.79 12.63 -35.58
C VAL A 281 -0.68 13.66 -36.71
N SER A 282 -1.84 13.99 -37.29
CA SER A 282 -1.97 14.93 -38.42
C SER A 282 -1.41 16.33 -38.11
N GLU A 283 -0.95 17.06 -39.13
CA GLU A 283 -0.44 18.43 -39.01
C GLU A 283 -1.45 19.38 -38.35
N ARG A 284 -2.75 19.20 -38.64
CA ARG A 284 -3.83 19.95 -37.99
C ARG A 284 -3.85 19.71 -36.48
N MET A 285 -3.64 18.46 -36.04
CA MET A 285 -3.60 18.13 -34.61
C MET A 285 -2.34 18.67 -33.94
N ARG A 286 -1.19 18.62 -34.63
CA ARG A 286 0.08 19.16 -34.13
C ARG A 286 -0.02 20.63 -33.72
N ARG A 287 -0.90 21.43 -34.35
CA ARG A 287 -1.15 22.85 -33.99
C ARG A 287 -1.80 23.05 -32.62
N PHE A 288 -2.39 22.03 -32.02
CA PHE A 288 -3.04 22.08 -30.70
C PHE A 288 -2.24 21.36 -29.61
N LEU A 289 -1.07 20.80 -29.95
CA LEU A 289 -0.21 20.06 -29.03
C LEU A 289 1.03 20.88 -28.70
N ASP A 290 1.40 20.86 -27.43
CA ASP A 290 2.67 21.43 -26.98
C ASP A 290 3.83 20.42 -27.21
N ALA A 291 3.49 19.13 -27.33
CA ALA A 291 4.41 18.03 -27.63
C ALA A 291 3.81 17.11 -28.73
N PRO A 292 3.91 17.49 -30.02
CA PRO A 292 3.24 16.77 -31.11
C PRO A 292 3.85 15.41 -31.45
N ASP A 293 5.12 15.20 -31.15
CA ASP A 293 5.85 13.96 -31.48
C ASP A 293 5.95 12.99 -30.28
N GLY A 294 5.26 13.27 -29.17
CA GLY A 294 5.18 12.40 -28.00
C GLY A 294 5.71 13.05 -26.71
N ILE A 295 6.39 12.27 -25.88
CA ILE A 295 6.89 12.67 -24.56
C ILE A 295 8.39 12.37 -24.48
N ASP A 296 9.22 13.27 -25.01
CA ASP A 296 10.67 13.06 -25.16
C ASP A 296 11.45 12.96 -23.83
N ASP A 297 10.84 13.39 -22.72
CA ASP A 297 11.35 13.31 -21.36
C ASP A 297 10.73 12.17 -20.53
N ALA A 298 9.94 11.29 -21.16
CA ALA A 298 9.46 10.08 -20.50
C ALA A 298 10.61 9.08 -20.32
N TRP A 299 10.58 8.37 -19.19
CA TRP A 299 11.47 7.25 -18.98
C TRP A 299 10.91 5.98 -19.61
N GLU A 300 11.61 5.43 -20.60
CA GLU A 300 11.23 4.15 -21.20
C GLU A 300 11.57 2.99 -20.25
N ILE A 301 10.56 2.18 -19.93
CA ILE A 301 10.67 1.03 -19.03
C ILE A 301 10.08 -0.23 -19.66
N ASP A 302 10.59 -1.38 -19.26
CA ASP A 302 10.08 -2.69 -19.68
C ASP A 302 9.14 -3.31 -18.63
N ASP A 303 8.54 -4.46 -18.95
CA ASP A 303 7.64 -5.20 -18.06
C ASP A 303 8.30 -5.63 -16.75
N ALA A 304 9.60 -5.93 -16.78
CA ALA A 304 10.35 -6.29 -15.59
C ALA A 304 10.46 -5.10 -14.63
N ALA A 305 10.69 -3.90 -15.15
CA ALA A 305 10.72 -2.69 -14.35
C ALA A 305 9.35 -2.25 -13.86
N LEU A 306 8.30 -2.36 -14.69
CA LEU A 306 6.92 -2.04 -14.32
C LEU A 306 6.43 -2.90 -13.14
N THR A 307 6.80 -4.18 -13.14
CA THR A 307 6.41 -5.16 -12.12
C THR A 307 7.34 -5.17 -10.89
N SER A 308 8.51 -4.53 -10.98
CA SER A 308 9.47 -4.47 -9.88
C SER A 308 9.08 -3.43 -8.82
N PRO A 309 9.19 -3.78 -7.52
CA PRO A 309 8.96 -2.83 -6.43
C PRO A 309 10.09 -1.78 -6.30
N PHE A 310 11.28 -2.04 -6.88
CA PHE A 310 12.47 -1.21 -6.72
C PHE A 310 12.87 -0.46 -7.99
N ALA A 311 12.62 -1.03 -9.18
CA ALA A 311 13.28 -0.60 -10.41
C ALA A 311 13.10 0.89 -10.72
N LEU A 312 11.94 1.46 -10.35
CA LEU A 312 11.60 2.84 -10.66
C LEU A 312 11.95 3.85 -9.58
N VAL A 313 12.39 3.38 -8.41
CA VAL A 313 12.60 4.23 -7.22
C VAL A 313 13.77 5.18 -7.44
N GLU A 314 14.90 4.69 -7.94
CA GLU A 314 16.09 5.49 -8.18
C GLU A 314 15.85 6.64 -9.15
N ALA A 315 15.21 6.36 -10.29
CA ALA A 315 14.91 7.41 -11.26
C ALA A 315 13.92 8.43 -10.73
N ARG A 316 12.93 8.01 -9.93
CA ARG A 316 12.03 8.95 -9.28
C ARG A 316 12.78 9.88 -8.32
N MET A 317 13.74 9.36 -7.55
CA MET A 317 14.61 10.17 -6.67
C MET A 317 15.48 11.15 -7.47
N HIS A 318 15.86 10.80 -8.71
CA HIS A 318 16.58 11.67 -9.64
C HIS A 318 15.67 12.64 -10.43
N GLY A 319 14.39 12.74 -10.06
CA GLY A 319 13.48 13.75 -10.61
C GLY A 319 12.68 13.32 -11.83
N MET A 320 12.70 12.03 -12.22
CA MET A 320 11.81 11.54 -13.27
C MET A 320 10.34 11.65 -12.83
N ARG A 321 9.48 12.08 -13.75
CA ARG A 321 8.06 12.40 -13.48
C ARG A 321 7.08 11.70 -14.39
N ILE A 322 7.59 11.10 -15.46
CA ILE A 322 6.81 10.43 -16.48
C ILE A 322 7.56 9.16 -16.84
N PHE A 323 6.87 8.03 -16.88
CA PHE A 323 7.39 6.80 -17.45
C PHE A 323 6.50 6.35 -18.60
N ARG A 324 7.11 5.71 -19.59
CA ARG A 324 6.46 5.08 -20.72
C ARG A 324 6.84 3.60 -20.74
N CYS A 325 5.86 2.74 -20.96
CA CYS A 325 6.08 1.30 -21.02
C CYS A 325 5.33 0.71 -22.21
N GLU A 326 6.05 -0.07 -23.03
CA GLU A 326 5.43 -0.96 -24.00
C GLU A 326 5.39 -2.37 -23.40
N SER A 327 4.19 -2.93 -23.26
CA SER A 327 3.96 -4.12 -22.44
C SER A 327 3.31 -5.24 -23.23
N ASP A 328 3.75 -6.47 -22.94
CA ASP A 328 3.14 -7.71 -23.41
C ASP A 328 2.43 -8.49 -22.28
N LEU A 329 2.37 -7.91 -21.07
CA LEU A 329 1.67 -8.50 -19.93
C LEU A 329 0.18 -8.65 -20.21
N ASP A 330 -0.49 -9.57 -19.50
CA ASP A 330 -1.95 -9.58 -19.45
C ASP A 330 -2.49 -8.18 -19.10
N PHE A 331 -3.51 -7.75 -19.86
CA PHE A 331 -4.03 -6.39 -19.81
C PHE A 331 -4.41 -5.96 -18.38
N THR A 332 -5.06 -6.85 -17.63
CA THR A 332 -5.50 -6.56 -16.25
C THR A 332 -4.31 -6.21 -15.37
N TRP A 333 -3.22 -6.98 -15.50
CA TRP A 333 -2.02 -6.78 -14.69
C TRP A 333 -1.19 -5.60 -15.15
N CYS A 334 -1.08 -5.43 -16.46
CA CYS A 334 -0.46 -4.29 -17.10
C CYS A 334 -1.07 -2.98 -16.56
N GLU A 335 -2.40 -2.85 -16.62
CA GLU A 335 -3.14 -1.70 -16.10
C GLU A 335 -2.89 -1.50 -14.60
N ARG A 336 -3.08 -2.55 -13.79
CA ARG A 336 -2.96 -2.48 -12.34
C ARG A 336 -1.57 -2.03 -11.89
N PHE A 337 -0.51 -2.57 -12.49
CA PHE A 337 0.85 -2.17 -12.16
C PHE A 337 1.15 -0.74 -12.60
N ALA A 338 0.76 -0.34 -13.81
CA ALA A 338 0.98 1.02 -14.28
C ALA A 338 0.26 2.06 -13.38
N ARG A 339 -0.96 1.75 -12.92
CA ARG A 339 -1.69 2.58 -11.96
C ARG A 339 -1.02 2.64 -10.59
N ALA A 340 -0.57 1.50 -10.07
CA ALA A 340 0.16 1.44 -8.82
C ALA A 340 1.46 2.25 -8.90
N ARG A 341 2.30 2.04 -9.91
CA ARG A 341 3.57 2.77 -10.08
C ARG A 341 3.36 4.28 -10.21
N SER A 342 2.34 4.70 -10.95
CA SER A 342 1.98 6.12 -11.08
C SER A 342 1.64 6.73 -9.72
N ALA A 343 0.82 6.05 -8.92
CA ALA A 343 0.42 6.53 -7.61
C ALA A 343 1.53 6.50 -6.56
N GLU A 344 2.34 5.44 -6.53
CA GLU A 344 3.43 5.23 -5.57
C GLU A 344 4.57 6.23 -5.77
N LEU A 345 4.90 6.50 -7.03
CA LEU A 345 6.01 7.37 -7.42
C LEU A 345 5.56 8.80 -7.70
N ARG A 346 4.26 9.09 -7.63
CA ARG A 346 3.67 10.38 -8.04
C ARG A 346 4.10 10.78 -9.46
N CYS A 347 4.01 9.84 -10.39
CA CYS A 347 4.39 10.03 -11.79
C CYS A 347 3.19 9.89 -12.71
N TYR A 348 3.27 10.52 -13.88
CA TYR A 348 2.42 10.13 -14.99
C TYR A 348 2.93 8.82 -15.61
N GLY A 349 2.01 7.93 -15.97
CA GLY A 349 2.30 6.70 -16.68
C GLY A 349 1.70 6.73 -18.08
N VAL A 350 2.46 6.33 -19.09
CA VAL A 350 1.94 6.07 -20.44
C VAL A 350 2.23 4.62 -20.79
N LEU A 351 1.16 3.86 -21.02
CA LEU A 351 1.25 2.42 -21.26
C LEU A 351 0.75 2.10 -22.65
N LEU A 352 1.56 1.39 -23.44
CA LEU A 352 1.21 0.88 -24.75
C LEU A 352 1.16 -0.65 -24.65
N HIS A 353 -0.04 -1.20 -24.53
CA HIS A 353 -0.27 -2.63 -24.43
C HIS A 353 -0.38 -3.23 -25.83
N ARG A 354 0.68 -3.91 -26.28
CA ARG A 354 0.79 -4.42 -27.66
C ARG A 354 -0.26 -5.49 -28.00
N PRO A 355 -0.59 -6.45 -27.12
CA PRO A 355 -1.53 -7.52 -27.48
C PRO A 355 -2.94 -7.02 -27.83
N SER A 356 -3.39 -5.90 -27.24
CA SER A 356 -4.72 -5.32 -27.52
C SER A 356 -4.67 -4.01 -28.32
N ASP A 357 -3.49 -3.60 -28.79
CA ASP A 357 -3.29 -2.31 -29.48
C ASP A 357 -3.91 -1.13 -28.72
N THR A 358 -3.71 -1.11 -27.39
CA THR A 358 -4.34 -0.11 -26.52
C THR A 358 -3.31 0.73 -25.77
N ILE A 359 -3.56 2.03 -25.72
CA ILE A 359 -2.73 3.03 -25.06
C ILE A 359 -3.51 3.60 -23.88
N PHE A 360 -2.87 3.80 -22.73
CA PHE A 360 -3.49 4.43 -21.57
C PHE A 360 -2.56 5.49 -21.00
N ALA A 361 -3.15 6.62 -20.61
CA ALA A 361 -2.47 7.64 -19.82
C ALA A 361 -3.00 7.61 -18.39
N ILE A 362 -2.09 7.65 -17.43
CA ILE A 362 -2.38 7.55 -16.01
C ILE A 362 -1.78 8.75 -15.31
N ASP A 363 -2.52 9.33 -14.36
CA ASP A 363 -2.06 10.46 -13.58
C ASP A 363 -1.34 10.05 -12.27
N PRO A 364 -0.69 11.01 -11.58
CA PRO A 364 0.01 10.75 -10.32
C PRO A 364 -0.86 10.21 -9.17
N ASP A 365 -2.18 10.22 -9.29
CA ASP A 365 -3.11 9.63 -8.31
C ASP A 365 -3.48 8.17 -8.68
N GLY A 366 -2.92 7.63 -9.77
CA GLY A 366 -3.21 6.29 -10.28
C GLY A 366 -4.54 6.21 -11.05
N THR A 367 -5.08 7.36 -11.48
CA THR A 367 -6.34 7.44 -12.24
C THR A 367 -6.03 7.36 -13.73
N ILE A 368 -6.75 6.49 -14.46
CA ILE A 368 -6.70 6.48 -15.93
C ILE A 368 -7.35 7.77 -16.44
N LEU A 369 -6.56 8.61 -17.10
CA LEU A 369 -7.03 9.85 -17.70
C LEU A 369 -7.80 9.59 -19.00
N THR A 370 -7.30 8.65 -19.79
CA THR A 370 -7.81 8.34 -21.12
C THR A 370 -7.19 7.04 -21.63
N ALA A 371 -7.90 6.38 -22.55
CA ALA A 371 -7.49 5.14 -23.19
C ALA A 371 -7.77 5.24 -24.70
N SER A 372 -6.94 4.61 -25.53
CA SER A 372 -7.25 4.46 -26.95
C SER A 372 -8.37 3.44 -27.15
N SER A 373 -8.97 3.48 -28.33
CA SER A 373 -9.90 2.46 -28.79
C SER A 373 -9.71 2.25 -30.28
N THR A 374 -10.38 1.24 -30.85
CA THR A 374 -10.39 1.02 -32.30
C THR A 374 -10.89 2.23 -33.10
N LEU A 375 -11.75 3.07 -32.49
CA LEU A 375 -12.25 4.31 -33.11
C LEU A 375 -11.38 5.54 -32.82
N GLN A 376 -10.47 5.44 -31.84
CA GLN A 376 -9.59 6.52 -31.40
C GLN A 376 -8.19 5.94 -31.12
N PRO A 377 -7.37 5.74 -32.18
CA PRO A 377 -6.04 5.12 -32.04
C PRO A 377 -4.99 6.06 -31.42
N ILE A 378 -5.36 7.32 -31.18
CA ILE A 378 -4.50 8.36 -30.61
C ILE A 378 -5.08 8.79 -29.28
N VAL A 379 -4.24 8.82 -28.25
CA VAL A 379 -4.58 9.31 -26.92
C VAL A 379 -3.99 10.70 -26.73
N SER A 380 -4.82 11.69 -26.42
CA SER A 380 -4.34 13.03 -26.07
C SER A 380 -4.83 13.46 -24.69
N PHE A 381 -3.92 14.02 -23.89
CA PHE A 381 -4.17 14.40 -22.51
C PHE A 381 -3.26 15.55 -22.09
N ALA A 382 -3.60 16.16 -20.96
CA ALA A 382 -2.82 17.22 -20.34
C ALA A 382 -1.94 16.67 -19.22
N ILE A 383 -0.67 17.08 -19.23
CA ILE A 383 0.28 16.85 -18.15
C ILE A 383 0.42 18.16 -17.39
N ASP A 384 0.33 18.09 -16.07
CA ASP A 384 0.71 19.18 -15.16
C ASP A 384 1.73 18.63 -14.18
N LEU A 385 3.01 18.95 -14.40
CA LEU A 385 4.09 18.47 -13.54
C LEU A 385 3.93 18.95 -12.09
N ALA A 386 3.17 20.00 -11.79
CA ALA A 386 2.88 20.38 -10.40
C ALA A 386 2.12 19.29 -9.64
N ARG A 387 1.28 18.47 -10.32
CA ARG A 387 0.55 17.34 -9.71
C ARG A 387 1.47 16.18 -9.28
N THR A 388 2.70 16.16 -9.79
CA THR A 388 3.71 15.17 -9.37
C THR A 388 4.39 15.55 -8.05
N GLU A 389 4.11 16.75 -7.53
CA GLU A 389 4.62 17.25 -6.24
C GLU A 389 3.52 17.45 -5.20
N SER A 390 2.32 17.86 -5.61
CA SER A 390 1.13 17.99 -4.76
C SER A 390 0.22 16.76 -4.85
N GLY A 391 -0.79 16.63 -3.96
CA GLY A 391 -1.78 15.56 -4.07
C GLY A 391 -2.89 15.63 -3.02
N GLU A 392 -4.06 15.08 -3.38
CA GLU A 392 -5.20 14.90 -2.47
C GLU A 392 -4.98 13.68 -1.54
N LEU A 393 -4.25 12.67 -2.04
CA LEU A 393 -3.97 11.42 -1.33
C LEU A 393 -2.72 11.53 -0.45
N ALA A 394 -1.55 11.82 -1.02
CA ALA A 394 -0.38 12.28 -0.27
C ALA A 394 0.58 13.12 -1.12
N PRO A 395 1.29 14.06 -0.50
CA PRO A 395 2.38 14.81 -1.15
C PRO A 395 3.51 13.88 -1.62
N SER A 396 4.19 14.27 -2.69
CA SER A 396 5.35 13.51 -3.16
C SER A 396 6.54 13.55 -2.22
N SER A 397 6.66 14.61 -1.42
CA SER A 397 7.71 14.73 -0.40
C SER A 397 7.64 13.58 0.61
N ASP A 398 6.43 13.20 1.04
CA ASP A 398 6.23 12.09 1.97
C ASP A 398 6.68 10.76 1.34
N ALA A 399 6.30 10.50 0.09
CA ALA A 399 6.72 9.30 -0.64
C ALA A 399 8.24 9.25 -0.84
N LEU A 400 8.88 10.34 -1.27
CA LEU A 400 10.33 10.42 -1.48
C LEU A 400 11.11 10.24 -0.18
N VAL A 401 10.65 10.84 0.93
CA VAL A 401 11.26 10.66 2.25
C VAL A 401 11.19 9.19 2.68
N ALA A 402 10.07 8.51 2.44
CA ALA A 402 9.94 7.09 2.75
C ALA A 402 10.88 6.24 1.90
N LEU A 403 10.89 6.43 0.59
CA LEU A 403 11.76 5.71 -0.34
C LEU A 403 13.24 5.88 0.01
N ALA A 404 13.69 7.10 0.29
CA ALA A 404 15.08 7.38 0.69
C ALA A 404 15.45 6.72 2.03
N ARG A 405 14.51 6.64 2.97
CA ARG A 405 14.71 5.95 4.25
C ARG A 405 14.85 4.43 4.08
N VAL A 406 14.08 3.82 3.18
CA VAL A 406 14.24 2.39 2.86
C VAL A 406 15.59 2.14 2.20
N GLU A 407 15.98 3.00 1.25
CA GLU A 407 17.26 2.88 0.54
C GLU A 407 18.46 2.96 1.49
N SER A 408 18.45 3.89 2.46
CA SER A 408 19.53 3.99 3.45
C SER A 408 19.62 2.76 4.38
N LEU A 409 18.51 2.04 4.59
CA LEU A 409 18.52 0.79 5.36
C LEU A 409 19.14 -0.36 4.55
N ARG A 410 18.88 -0.43 3.25
CA ARG A 410 19.48 -1.44 2.37
C ARG A 410 20.99 -1.29 2.29
N GLN A 411 21.46 -0.07 2.03
CA GLN A 411 22.90 0.24 1.96
C GLN A 411 23.65 -0.07 3.27
N ARG A 412 22.99 0.08 4.43
CA ARG A 412 23.56 -0.31 5.74
C ARG A 412 23.58 -1.81 6.01
N SER A 413 22.76 -2.58 5.31
CA SER A 413 22.69 -4.03 5.43
C SER A 413 23.73 -4.74 4.56
N ASP A 414 24.22 -4.07 3.52
CA ASP A 414 25.22 -4.57 2.56
C ASP A 414 26.67 -4.20 2.94
N ALA A 415 26.84 -3.31 3.93
CA ALA A 415 28.13 -2.86 4.49
C ALA A 415 28.41 -3.56 5.83
#